data_AF-A0A0D2XWP9-F1
#
_entry.id   AF-A0A0D2XWP9-F1
#
_cell.length_a   1.000
_cell.length_b   1.000
_cell.length_c   1.000
_cell.angle_alpha   90.00
_cell.angle_beta   90.00
_cell.angle_gamma   90.00
#
_symmetry.space_group_name_H-M   'P 1'
#
loop_
_entity.id
_entity.type
_entity.pdbx_description
1 polymer ?
#
loop_
_entity_poly.entity_id
_entity_poly.type
_entity_poly.pdbx_seq_one_letter_code
_entity_poly.pdbx_strand_id
1 'polypeptide(L)'
;MPESASGTLSQGVRFLRNVLNGRHALSKLIPIALWLVDALGCGLIIWKIPYTEIDWVAYMQQISQFVSGERDYTKMEGDTGPLVYPAAHVYTYTGLYYITDKGTNILLAQQIFAVLYMATLAVVMLCYWKAKVSNVLGHFSLFVLRCFNDCFAVFFLWLTIFLFQRRQWTVGSLVYSWGLGIKMSLLLVLPAIGVILFLGRGLWPSLRLAWLMAQIQFAIGLPFITKNPRGYAARAFELSRQFQFKWTVNWRMLGEEVFLSKYFALSLLACHILVLLIFISKRWIQPTGRSLYDLIPSFLRLKSPFTMQEQLRISHYVTPEYAMTTMLTANLIGLLFARSLHYQFYAYLAWATPYLLWRATEDPLNHPL
;
A
#
# COMPACT_ATOMS: atom_id res chain seq x y z
N MET A 1 18.59 48.15 -29.54
CA MET A 1 18.91 47.07 -28.58
C MET A 1 17.77 46.96 -27.58
N PRO A 2 16.79 46.08 -27.83
CA PRO A 2 16.55 44.96 -26.89
C PRO A 2 15.93 43.74 -27.59
N GLU A 3 16.72 42.75 -28.01
CA GLU A 3 16.19 41.48 -28.55
C GLU A 3 16.87 40.21 -27.98
N SER A 4 17.98 40.33 -27.24
CA SER A 4 18.70 39.13 -26.75
C SER A 4 18.12 38.52 -25.46
N ALA A 5 17.43 39.31 -24.62
CA ALA A 5 16.98 38.87 -23.30
C ALA A 5 15.76 37.91 -23.35
N SER A 6 14.91 38.01 -24.37
CA SER A 6 13.74 37.13 -24.57
C SER A 6 14.15 35.73 -25.07
N GLY A 7 15.25 35.64 -25.85
CA GLY A 7 15.81 34.39 -26.35
C GLY A 7 16.43 33.53 -25.24
N THR A 8 17.15 34.13 -24.30
CA THR A 8 17.79 33.41 -23.20
C THR A 8 16.80 32.92 -22.14
N LEU A 9 15.77 33.72 -21.81
CA LEU A 9 14.72 33.31 -20.88
C LEU A 9 13.89 32.14 -21.46
N SER A 10 13.55 32.20 -22.74
CA SER A 10 12.81 31.14 -23.43
C SER A 10 13.64 29.85 -23.61
N GLN A 11 14.95 29.96 -23.81
CA GLN A 11 15.87 28.82 -23.80
C GLN A 11 16.01 28.19 -22.41
N GLY A 12 16.12 29.00 -21.35
CA GLY A 12 16.17 28.53 -19.97
C GLY A 12 14.90 27.78 -19.55
N VAL A 13 13.72 28.31 -19.89
CA VAL A 13 12.44 27.63 -19.65
C VAL A 13 12.34 26.32 -20.44
N ARG A 14 12.79 26.31 -21.70
CA ARG A 14 12.80 25.09 -22.53
C ARG A 14 13.75 24.04 -21.98
N PHE A 15 14.93 24.45 -21.50
CA PHE A 15 15.89 23.57 -20.85
C PHE A 15 15.34 22.97 -19.57
N LEU A 16 14.78 23.79 -18.67
CA LEU A 16 14.14 23.33 -17.43
C LEU A 16 13.00 22.37 -17.73
N ARG A 17 12.14 22.69 -18.71
CA ARG A 17 11.06 21.81 -19.16
C ARG A 17 11.58 20.48 -19.68
N ASN A 18 12.67 20.48 -20.45
CA ASN A 18 13.28 19.24 -20.95
C ASN A 18 13.89 18.40 -19.83
N VAL A 19 14.51 19.04 -18.83
CA VAL A 19 15.05 18.37 -17.63
C VAL A 19 13.92 17.79 -16.78
N LEU A 20 12.87 18.54 -16.49
CA LEU A 20 11.73 18.06 -15.68
C LEU A 20 10.92 16.96 -16.39
N ASN A 21 10.84 16.99 -17.72
CA ASN A 21 10.06 16.03 -18.50
C ASN A 21 10.85 14.76 -18.89
N GLY A 22 12.02 14.52 -18.30
CA GLY A 22 12.79 13.30 -18.62
C GLY A 22 13.49 13.32 -19.98
N ARG A 23 13.48 14.45 -20.70
CA ARG A 23 14.01 14.58 -22.07
C ARG A 23 15.48 14.99 -22.12
N HIS A 24 16.12 15.21 -20.97
CA HIS A 24 17.52 15.61 -20.84
C HIS A 24 18.32 14.61 -20.00
N ALA A 25 19.63 14.53 -20.19
CA ALA A 25 20.50 13.61 -19.43
C ALA A 25 20.44 13.87 -17.91
N LEU A 26 20.34 15.14 -17.51
CA LEU A 26 20.21 15.57 -16.11
C LEU A 26 18.91 15.11 -15.45
N SER A 27 17.88 14.74 -16.22
CA SER A 27 16.63 14.21 -15.65
C SER A 27 16.86 12.95 -14.81
N LYS A 28 17.93 12.19 -15.08
CA LYS A 28 18.31 11.00 -14.30
C LYS A 28 18.79 11.34 -12.88
N LEU A 29 19.21 12.58 -12.63
CA LEU A 29 19.67 13.04 -11.32
C LEU A 29 18.53 13.54 -10.43
N ILE A 30 17.37 13.88 -11.01
CA ILE A 30 16.22 14.42 -10.26
C ILE A 30 15.76 13.46 -9.15
N PRO A 31 15.56 12.14 -9.37
CA PRO A 31 15.13 11.25 -8.30
C PRO A 31 16.15 11.16 -7.16
N ILE A 32 17.45 11.19 -7.48
CA ILE A 32 18.53 11.15 -6.49
C ILE A 32 18.51 12.43 -5.66
N ALA A 33 18.39 13.59 -6.31
CA ALA A 33 18.31 14.88 -5.64
C ALA A 33 17.08 14.96 -4.71
N LEU A 34 15.90 14.54 -5.20
CA LEU A 34 14.68 14.49 -4.38
C LEU A 34 14.85 13.55 -3.18
N TRP A 35 15.41 12.36 -3.40
CA TRP A 35 15.68 11.41 -2.32
C TRP A 35 16.63 11.99 -1.26
N LEU A 36 17.68 12.72 -1.66
CA LEU A 36 18.58 13.39 -0.72
C LEU A 36 17.91 14.55 0.02
N VAL A 37 17.05 15.32 -0.65
CA VAL A 37 16.25 16.39 -0.02
C VAL A 37 15.30 15.81 1.02
N ASP A 38 14.63 14.71 0.73
CA ASP A 38 13.78 14.01 1.71
C ASP A 38 14.60 13.45 2.88
N ALA A 39 15.80 12.91 2.64
CA ALA A 39 16.70 12.45 3.71
C ALA A 39 17.11 13.60 4.66
N LEU A 40 17.47 14.75 4.09
CA LEU A 40 17.75 15.97 4.85
C LEU A 40 16.50 16.42 5.63
N GLY A 41 15.32 16.37 4.98
CA GLY A 41 14.03 16.65 5.60
C GLY A 41 13.75 15.76 6.80
N CYS A 42 13.99 14.45 6.71
CA CYS A 42 13.87 13.53 7.84
C CYS A 42 14.80 13.91 9.00
N GLY A 43 16.07 14.24 8.70
CA GLY A 43 17.03 14.67 9.71
C GLY A 43 16.61 15.97 10.40
N LEU A 44 16.14 16.97 9.64
CA LEU A 44 15.63 18.23 10.17
C LEU A 44 14.37 18.03 11.02
N ILE A 45 13.46 17.15 10.60
CA ILE A 45 12.26 16.81 11.38
C ILE A 45 12.65 16.20 12.72
N ILE A 46 13.52 15.19 12.74
CA ILE A 46 13.99 14.54 13.97
C ILE A 46 14.67 15.57 14.89
N TRP A 47 15.42 16.51 14.31
CA TRP A 47 16.15 17.51 15.09
C TRP A 47 15.25 18.63 15.64
N LYS A 48 14.26 19.10 14.87
CA LYS A 48 13.52 20.34 15.16
C LYS A 48 12.09 20.13 15.62
N ILE A 49 11.45 19.02 15.28
CA ILE A 49 10.03 18.81 15.56
C ILE A 49 9.89 17.84 16.74
N PRO A 50 9.23 18.25 17.83
CA PRO A 50 8.96 17.35 18.95
C PRO A 50 8.19 16.12 18.49
N TYR A 51 8.61 14.96 18.98
CA TYR A 51 7.89 13.72 18.73
C TYR A 51 6.44 13.81 19.25
N THR A 52 5.49 13.39 18.43
CA THR A 52 4.07 13.35 18.79
C THR A 52 3.66 11.90 18.98
N GLU A 53 3.47 11.50 20.22
CA GLU A 53 2.99 10.16 20.57
C GLU A 53 1.54 9.96 20.12
N ILE A 54 1.27 8.82 19.47
CA ILE A 54 -0.08 8.39 19.13
C ILE A 54 -0.27 6.94 19.51
N ASP A 55 0.51 6.03 18.91
CA ASP A 55 0.30 4.58 19.06
C ASP A 55 1.55 3.82 19.53
N TRP A 56 2.75 4.42 19.54
CA TRP A 56 4.00 3.72 19.81
C TRP A 56 4.04 3.13 21.22
N VAL A 57 3.65 3.90 22.24
CA VAL A 57 3.59 3.44 23.63
C VAL A 57 2.63 2.27 23.76
N ALA A 58 1.44 2.37 23.15
CA ALA A 58 0.46 1.29 23.16
C ALA A 58 0.97 0.03 22.45
N TYR A 59 1.69 0.17 21.33
CA TYR A 59 2.35 -0.96 20.68
C TYR A 59 3.37 -1.61 21.62
N MET A 60 4.24 -0.83 22.27
CA MET A 60 5.25 -1.37 23.19
C MET A 60 4.64 -2.08 24.40
N GLN A 61 3.52 -1.58 24.93
CA GLN A 61 2.76 -2.23 25.99
C GLN A 61 2.18 -3.58 25.52
N GLN A 62 1.55 -3.62 24.35
CA GLN A 62 1.03 -4.86 23.76
C GLN A 62 2.14 -5.88 23.52
N ILE A 63 3.30 -5.44 23.01
CA ILE A 63 4.48 -6.31 22.81
C ILE A 63 5.06 -6.78 24.14
N SER A 64 5.09 -5.95 25.19
CA SER A 64 5.60 -6.37 26.50
C SER A 64 4.81 -7.54 27.08
N GLN A 65 3.49 -7.60 26.84
CA GLN A 65 2.63 -8.72 27.24
C GLN A 65 2.96 -9.99 26.43
N PHE A 66 3.18 -9.86 25.12
CA PHE A 66 3.66 -10.97 24.29
C PHE A 66 5.02 -11.50 24.76
N VAL A 67 5.97 -10.61 25.02
CA VAL A 67 7.30 -10.96 25.53
C VAL A 67 7.19 -11.66 26.90
N SER A 68 6.23 -11.28 27.73
CA SER A 68 5.93 -11.90 29.03
C SER A 68 5.20 -13.25 28.94
N GLY A 69 4.91 -13.74 27.73
CA GLY A 69 4.33 -15.05 27.48
C GLY A 69 2.85 -15.06 27.09
N GLU A 70 2.17 -13.91 27.00
CA GLU A 70 0.78 -13.87 26.57
C GLU A 70 0.64 -14.25 25.08
N ARG A 71 -0.33 -15.11 24.77
CA ARG A 71 -0.64 -15.59 23.41
C ARG A 71 -2.14 -15.50 23.10
N ASP A 72 -2.96 -15.08 24.04
CA ASP A 72 -4.37 -14.79 23.83
C ASP A 72 -4.54 -13.32 23.45
N TYR A 73 -4.80 -13.08 22.16
CA TYR A 73 -5.06 -11.75 21.61
C TYR A 73 -6.17 -10.97 22.33
N THR A 74 -7.12 -11.66 22.97
CA THR A 74 -8.22 -10.99 23.69
C THR A 74 -7.77 -10.31 24.97
N LYS A 75 -6.57 -10.66 25.48
CA LYS A 75 -5.97 -10.10 26.68
C LYS A 75 -4.87 -9.09 26.40
N MET A 76 -4.46 -8.94 25.13
CA MET A 76 -3.39 -8.05 24.72
C MET A 76 -3.93 -6.66 24.41
N GLU A 77 -3.60 -5.67 25.25
CA GLU A 77 -4.13 -4.31 25.16
C GLU A 77 -3.09 -3.26 25.59
N GLY A 78 -3.13 -2.08 24.99
CA GLY A 78 -2.34 -0.92 25.40
C GLY A 78 -3.25 0.28 25.66
N ASP A 79 -2.66 1.45 25.94
CA ASP A 79 -3.40 2.67 26.30
C ASP A 79 -4.42 3.11 25.22
N THR A 80 -4.19 2.74 23.95
CA THR A 80 -5.09 3.04 22.83
C THR A 80 -6.07 1.92 22.51
N GLY A 81 -6.13 0.89 23.35
CA GLY A 81 -7.05 -0.24 23.25
C GLY A 81 -6.38 -1.56 22.82
N PRO A 82 -7.21 -2.56 22.44
CA PRO A 82 -6.75 -3.92 22.18
C PRO A 82 -5.80 -4.02 20.98
N LEU A 83 -4.99 -5.07 20.96
CA LEU A 83 -4.21 -5.46 19.80
C LEU A 83 -5.16 -5.93 18.68
N VAL A 84 -5.15 -5.21 17.56
CA VAL A 84 -6.05 -5.43 16.42
C VAL A 84 -5.30 -5.63 15.11
N TYR A 85 -4.04 -6.04 15.20
CA TYR A 85 -3.17 -6.28 14.06
C TYR A 85 -2.79 -7.76 13.99
N PRO A 86 -2.64 -8.35 12.78
CA PRO A 86 -2.26 -9.75 12.67
C PRO A 86 -0.84 -10.02 13.18
N ALA A 87 -0.45 -11.30 13.24
CA ALA A 87 0.74 -11.74 13.95
C ALA A 87 2.08 -11.13 13.47
N ALA A 88 2.22 -10.74 12.20
CA ALA A 88 3.48 -10.13 11.74
C ALA A 88 3.72 -8.74 12.35
N HIS A 89 2.67 -8.02 12.77
CA HIS A 89 2.83 -6.83 13.60
C HIS A 89 3.56 -7.17 14.90
N VAL A 90 3.09 -8.21 15.61
CA VAL A 90 3.69 -8.64 16.89
C VAL A 90 5.16 -8.97 16.73
N TYR A 91 5.53 -9.75 15.70
CA TYR A 91 6.95 -10.10 15.47
C TYR A 91 7.79 -8.90 15.05
N THR A 92 7.27 -8.04 14.16
CA THR A 92 7.98 -6.84 13.70
C THR A 92 8.25 -5.90 14.88
N TYR A 93 7.25 -5.63 15.70
CA TYR A 93 7.36 -4.75 16.86
C TYR A 93 8.09 -5.39 18.04
N THR A 94 8.17 -6.74 18.13
CA THR A 94 9.08 -7.41 19.07
C THR A 94 10.54 -7.11 18.74
N GLY A 95 10.91 -7.10 17.46
CA GLY A 95 12.25 -6.67 17.05
C GLY A 95 12.54 -5.21 17.45
N LEU A 96 11.59 -4.32 17.19
CA LEU A 96 11.70 -2.91 17.58
C LEU A 96 11.79 -2.72 19.09
N TYR A 97 10.97 -3.46 19.85
CA TYR A 97 10.97 -3.45 21.32
C TYR A 97 12.38 -3.74 21.87
N TYR A 98 13.06 -4.77 21.39
CA TYR A 98 14.42 -5.07 21.87
C TYR A 98 15.47 -4.06 21.39
N ILE A 99 15.38 -3.59 20.14
CA ILE A 99 16.36 -2.64 19.58
C ILE A 99 16.28 -1.27 20.27
N THR A 100 15.09 -0.85 20.70
CA THR A 100 14.83 0.49 21.22
C THR A 100 14.78 0.55 22.75
N ASP A 101 15.46 -0.37 23.43
CA ASP A 101 15.43 -0.51 24.90
C ASP A 101 13.99 -0.54 25.44
N LYS A 102 13.25 -1.56 25.01
CA LYS A 102 11.84 -1.81 25.36
C LYS A 102 10.89 -0.69 24.93
N GLY A 103 11.27 0.08 23.90
CA GLY A 103 10.49 1.19 23.38
C GLY A 103 10.80 2.55 23.99
N THR A 104 11.75 2.65 24.92
CA THR A 104 12.09 3.91 25.61
C THR A 104 13.02 4.80 24.81
N ASN A 105 13.85 4.23 23.91
CA ASN A 105 14.73 5.00 23.04
C ASN A 105 13.97 5.52 21.80
N ILE A 106 13.20 6.58 22.00
CA ILE A 106 12.37 7.20 20.95
C ILE A 106 13.21 7.77 19.81
N LEU A 107 14.38 8.34 20.09
CA LEU A 107 15.26 8.87 19.05
C LEU A 107 15.70 7.77 18.08
N LEU A 108 16.09 6.61 18.60
CA LEU A 108 16.44 5.46 17.77
C LEU A 108 15.22 4.93 17.00
N ALA A 109 14.04 4.91 17.61
CA ALA A 109 12.81 4.57 16.90
C ALA A 109 12.57 5.52 15.71
N GLN A 110 12.66 6.83 15.91
CA GLN A 110 12.51 7.81 14.83
C GLN A 110 13.54 7.63 13.71
N GLN A 111 14.80 7.30 14.05
CA GLN A 111 15.83 6.98 13.06
C GLN A 111 15.48 5.74 12.24
N ILE A 112 14.99 4.67 12.88
CA ILE A 112 14.56 3.45 12.19
C ILE A 112 13.38 3.75 11.25
N PHE A 113 12.39 4.53 11.68
CA PHE A 113 11.26 4.93 10.85
C PHE A 113 11.67 5.86 9.70
N ALA A 114 12.68 6.72 9.90
CA ALA A 114 13.26 7.52 8.83
C ALA A 114 13.98 6.65 7.79
N VAL A 115 14.76 5.65 8.21
CA VAL A 115 15.37 4.69 7.28
C VAL A 115 14.30 3.91 6.52
N LEU A 116 13.25 3.44 7.20
CA LEU A 116 12.11 2.75 6.57
C LEU A 116 11.40 3.64 5.55
N TYR A 117 11.20 4.92 5.87
CA TYR A 117 10.64 5.91 4.96
C TYR A 117 11.51 6.09 3.71
N MET A 118 12.82 6.32 3.88
CA MET A 118 13.75 6.50 2.77
C MET A 118 13.84 5.25 1.89
N ALA A 119 13.78 4.06 2.49
CA ALA A 119 13.72 2.80 1.76
C ALA A 119 12.41 2.67 0.96
N THR A 120 11.27 3.06 1.56
CA THR A 120 9.98 3.04 0.86
C THR A 120 9.96 4.02 -0.30
N LEU A 121 10.46 5.24 -0.11
CA LEU A 121 10.58 6.25 -1.16
C LEU A 121 11.46 5.75 -2.31
N ALA A 122 12.58 5.09 -2.02
CA ALA A 122 13.42 4.48 -3.05
C ALA A 122 12.65 3.42 -3.86
N VAL A 123 11.88 2.55 -3.20
CA VAL A 123 11.03 1.54 -3.87
C VAL A 123 9.94 2.21 -4.72
N VAL A 124 9.30 3.26 -4.22
CA VAL A 124 8.31 4.06 -4.98
C VAL A 124 8.94 4.61 -6.26
N MET A 125 10.10 5.27 -6.16
CA MET A 125 10.81 5.82 -7.33
C MET A 125 11.19 4.73 -8.34
N LEU A 126 11.62 3.55 -7.85
CA LEU A 126 11.88 2.40 -8.71
C LEU A 126 10.60 1.90 -9.41
N CYS A 127 9.46 1.91 -8.73
CA CYS A 127 8.17 1.56 -9.31
C CYS A 127 7.75 2.51 -10.43
N TYR A 128 7.90 3.81 -10.19
CA TYR A 128 7.64 4.87 -11.17
C TYR A 128 8.51 4.71 -12.42
N TRP A 129 9.81 4.46 -12.22
CA TRP A 129 10.73 4.20 -13.32
C TRP A 129 10.33 2.96 -14.11
N LYS A 130 9.99 1.85 -13.44
CA LYS A 130 9.53 0.62 -14.12
C LYS A 130 8.24 0.83 -14.90
N ALA A 131 7.33 1.67 -14.41
CA ALA A 131 6.11 2.07 -15.11
C ALA A 131 6.33 3.18 -16.17
N LYS A 132 7.58 3.63 -16.40
CA LYS A 132 7.96 4.68 -17.35
C LYS A 132 7.21 6.01 -17.14
N VAL A 133 6.88 6.34 -15.89
CA VAL A 133 6.26 7.63 -15.53
C VAL A 133 7.35 8.65 -15.24
N SER A 134 7.16 9.89 -15.68
CA SER A 134 8.12 10.97 -15.38
C SER A 134 8.24 11.14 -13.85
N ASN A 135 9.48 11.13 -13.34
CA ASN A 135 9.81 11.13 -11.91
C ASN A 135 9.61 12.50 -11.23
N VAL A 136 8.61 13.27 -11.63
CA VAL A 136 8.27 14.49 -10.91
C VAL A 136 7.27 14.06 -9.87
N LEU A 137 7.71 13.97 -8.61
CA LEU A 137 6.91 14.26 -7.43
C LEU A 137 7.73 14.02 -6.16
N GLY A 138 8.14 15.12 -5.53
CA GLY A 138 8.54 15.14 -4.13
C GLY A 138 7.30 15.43 -3.28
N HIS A 139 6.90 14.48 -2.44
CA HIS A 139 5.96 14.74 -1.35
C HIS A 139 6.56 14.17 -0.07
N PHE A 140 6.82 15.07 0.87
CA PHE A 140 7.16 14.74 2.25
C PHE A 140 6.03 13.88 2.84
N SER A 141 6.36 12.74 3.46
CA SER A 141 5.34 11.87 4.06
C SER A 141 5.55 11.69 5.57
N LEU A 142 4.45 11.41 6.27
CA LEU A 142 4.28 11.52 7.73
C LEU A 142 5.02 10.45 8.56
N PHE A 143 5.80 9.56 7.93
CA PHE A 143 6.36 8.36 8.57
C PHE A 143 7.18 8.68 9.83
N VAL A 144 8.05 9.70 9.75
CA VAL A 144 9.03 10.03 10.79
C VAL A 144 8.41 10.64 12.05
N LEU A 145 7.26 11.30 11.91
CA LEU A 145 6.68 12.09 13.00
C LEU A 145 5.96 11.24 14.06
N ARG A 146 5.51 10.03 13.72
CA ARG A 146 4.47 9.31 14.48
C ARG A 146 4.71 7.82 14.69
N CYS A 147 5.80 7.24 14.18
CA CYS A 147 6.21 5.84 14.36
C CYS A 147 5.08 4.80 14.31
N PHE A 148 4.14 4.95 13.37
CA PHE A 148 2.90 4.17 13.32
C PHE A 148 3.01 2.94 12.40
N ASN A 149 2.22 1.91 12.69
CA ASN A 149 2.27 0.59 12.04
C ASN A 149 2.16 0.61 10.50
N ASP A 150 1.39 1.53 9.94
CA ASP A 150 1.19 1.63 8.49
C ASP A 150 2.47 1.87 7.71
N CYS A 151 3.52 2.44 8.32
CA CYS A 151 4.80 2.67 7.64
C CYS A 151 5.36 1.35 7.08
N PHE A 152 5.31 0.28 7.87
CA PHE A 152 5.74 -1.04 7.45
C PHE A 152 4.77 -1.62 6.41
N ALA A 153 3.46 -1.53 6.64
CA ALA A 153 2.46 -2.05 5.72
C ALA A 153 2.57 -1.41 4.32
N VAL A 154 2.79 -0.09 4.25
CA VAL A 154 2.99 0.66 3.00
C VAL A 154 4.33 0.29 2.35
N PHE A 155 5.40 0.12 3.12
CA PHE A 155 6.66 -0.41 2.59
C PHE A 155 6.46 -1.76 1.88
N PHE A 156 5.82 -2.72 2.54
CA PHE A 156 5.55 -4.04 1.97
C PHE A 156 4.59 -3.99 0.77
N LEU A 157 3.61 -3.07 0.76
CA LEU A 157 2.76 -2.81 -0.40
C LEU A 157 3.58 -2.36 -1.62
N TRP A 158 4.42 -1.34 -1.47
CA TRP A 158 5.26 -0.83 -2.55
C TRP A 158 6.30 -1.84 -3.01
N LEU A 159 6.90 -2.59 -2.08
CA LEU A 159 7.84 -3.66 -2.41
C LEU A 159 7.16 -4.80 -3.20
N THR A 160 5.91 -5.14 -2.85
CA THR A 160 5.09 -6.09 -3.61
C THR A 160 4.88 -5.59 -5.04
N ILE A 161 4.46 -4.32 -5.21
CA ILE A 161 4.29 -3.71 -6.53
C ILE A 161 5.59 -3.83 -7.34
N PHE A 162 6.72 -3.43 -6.77
CA PHE A 162 8.03 -3.52 -7.44
C PHE A 162 8.39 -4.95 -7.88
N LEU A 163 8.16 -5.94 -7.01
CA LEU A 163 8.44 -7.34 -7.33
C LEU A 163 7.51 -7.87 -8.42
N PHE A 164 6.23 -7.47 -8.42
CA PHE A 164 5.27 -7.84 -9.46
C PHE A 164 5.61 -7.19 -10.80
N GLN A 165 6.05 -5.93 -10.81
CA GLN A 165 6.59 -5.27 -12.00
C GLN A 165 7.82 -6.00 -12.59
N ARG A 166 8.60 -6.69 -11.74
CA ARG A 166 9.73 -7.54 -12.13
C ARG A 166 9.33 -8.99 -12.42
N ARG A 167 8.04 -9.31 -12.38
CA ARG A 167 7.50 -10.67 -12.54
C ARG A 167 8.06 -11.68 -11.52
N GLN A 168 8.52 -11.20 -10.37
CA GLN A 168 8.97 -12.00 -9.23
C GLN A 168 7.77 -12.39 -8.36
N TRP A 169 6.80 -13.09 -8.97
CA TRP A 169 5.46 -13.31 -8.40
C TRP A 169 5.49 -14.02 -7.06
N THR A 170 6.30 -15.08 -6.94
CA THR A 170 6.40 -15.85 -5.69
C THR A 170 6.89 -14.96 -4.56
N VAL A 171 8.04 -14.31 -4.73
CA VAL A 171 8.63 -13.44 -3.71
C VAL A 171 7.69 -12.29 -3.38
N GLY A 172 7.10 -11.65 -4.39
CA GLY A 172 6.10 -10.59 -4.21
C GLY A 172 4.90 -11.07 -3.38
N SER A 173 4.40 -12.28 -3.60
CA SER A 173 3.32 -12.86 -2.80
C SER A 173 3.72 -13.13 -1.34
N LEU A 174 4.96 -13.55 -1.08
CA LEU A 174 5.44 -13.73 0.31
C LEU A 174 5.57 -12.39 1.04
N VAL A 175 6.19 -11.41 0.36
CA VAL A 175 6.36 -10.03 0.85
C VAL A 175 5.00 -9.39 1.13
N TYR A 176 4.04 -9.56 0.21
CA TYR A 176 2.67 -9.12 0.40
C TYR A 176 2.01 -9.79 1.60
N SER A 177 2.15 -11.11 1.75
CA SER A 177 1.58 -11.84 2.88
C SER A 177 2.15 -11.31 4.20
N TRP A 178 3.45 -11.06 4.28
CA TRP A 178 4.03 -10.44 5.48
C TRP A 178 3.44 -9.06 5.77
N GLY A 179 3.33 -8.19 4.75
CA GLY A 179 2.67 -6.89 4.88
C GLY A 179 1.21 -6.97 5.33
N LEU A 180 0.44 -7.91 4.77
CA LEU A 180 -0.93 -8.19 5.20
C LEU A 180 -0.97 -8.63 6.67
N GLY A 181 0.01 -9.42 7.10
CA GLY A 181 0.20 -9.83 8.48
C GLY A 181 0.56 -8.67 9.43
N ILE A 182 0.99 -7.52 8.91
CA ILE A 182 1.28 -6.31 9.69
C ILE A 182 0.03 -5.44 9.81
N LYS A 183 -0.70 -5.23 8.70
CA LYS A 183 -1.94 -4.46 8.71
C LYS A 183 -2.93 -4.98 7.67
N MET A 184 -4.16 -5.22 8.12
CA MET A 184 -5.25 -5.73 7.29
C MET A 184 -5.67 -4.80 6.14
N SER A 185 -5.26 -3.53 6.14
CA SER A 185 -5.52 -2.60 5.03
C SER A 185 -4.97 -3.10 3.69
N LEU A 186 -4.00 -4.03 3.71
CA LEU A 186 -3.51 -4.66 2.48
C LEU A 186 -4.53 -5.62 1.85
N LEU A 187 -5.59 -6.02 2.56
CA LEU A 187 -6.73 -6.73 1.94
C LEU A 187 -7.36 -5.93 0.79
N LEU A 188 -7.27 -4.58 0.83
CA LEU A 188 -7.81 -3.71 -0.22
C LEU A 188 -7.19 -3.99 -1.59
N VAL A 189 -5.95 -4.49 -1.65
CA VAL A 189 -5.27 -4.83 -2.91
C VAL A 189 -5.31 -6.32 -3.24
N LEU A 190 -5.88 -7.17 -2.38
CA LEU A 190 -5.96 -8.62 -2.60
C LEU A 190 -6.69 -8.98 -3.91
N PRO A 191 -7.83 -8.35 -4.28
CA PRO A 191 -8.49 -8.64 -5.56
C PRO A 191 -7.58 -8.36 -6.77
N ALA A 192 -6.83 -7.25 -6.73
CA ALA A 192 -5.87 -6.89 -7.77
C ALA A 192 -4.74 -7.92 -7.88
N ILE A 193 -4.18 -8.38 -6.76
CA ILE A 193 -3.16 -9.44 -6.74
C ILE A 193 -3.71 -10.72 -7.36
N GLY A 194 -4.93 -11.12 -7.01
CA GLY A 194 -5.58 -12.30 -7.59
C GLY A 194 -5.68 -12.21 -9.12
N VAL A 195 -6.13 -11.06 -9.65
CA VAL A 195 -6.22 -10.84 -11.10
C VAL A 195 -4.84 -10.83 -11.75
N ILE A 196 -3.86 -10.12 -11.18
CA ILE A 196 -2.49 -10.04 -11.73
C ILE A 196 -1.86 -11.43 -11.80
N LEU A 197 -1.97 -12.24 -10.74
CA LEU A 197 -1.45 -13.60 -10.73
C LEU A 197 -2.18 -14.47 -11.75
N PHE A 198 -3.51 -14.39 -11.81
CA PHE A 198 -4.29 -15.16 -12.78
C PHE A 198 -3.88 -14.86 -14.23
N LEU A 199 -3.75 -13.59 -14.60
CA LEU A 199 -3.34 -13.20 -15.94
C LEU A 199 -1.86 -13.48 -16.21
N GLY A 200 -0.99 -13.26 -15.21
CA GLY A 200 0.45 -13.39 -15.35
C GLY A 200 0.98 -14.83 -15.27
N ARG A 201 0.27 -15.72 -14.57
CA ARG A 201 0.73 -17.08 -14.22
C ARG A 201 -0.30 -18.17 -14.50
N GLY A 202 -1.56 -17.83 -14.74
CA GLY A 202 -2.65 -18.78 -14.94
C GLY A 202 -3.26 -19.27 -13.64
N LEU A 203 -4.35 -20.02 -13.75
CA LEU A 203 -5.18 -20.42 -12.60
C LEU A 203 -4.39 -21.23 -11.55
N TRP A 204 -3.82 -22.37 -11.94
CA TRP A 204 -3.18 -23.28 -10.98
C TRP A 204 -1.96 -22.70 -10.27
N PRO A 205 -1.00 -22.06 -10.97
CA PRO A 205 0.10 -21.39 -10.27
C PRO A 205 -0.39 -20.27 -9.33
N SER A 206 -1.48 -19.58 -9.67
CA SER A 206 -2.08 -18.56 -8.79
C SER A 206 -2.68 -19.16 -7.53
N LEU A 207 -3.41 -20.28 -7.66
CA LEU A 207 -3.95 -21.01 -6.50
C LEU A 207 -2.83 -21.53 -5.59
N ARG A 208 -1.71 -22.01 -6.15
CA ARG A 208 -0.54 -22.42 -5.35
C ARG A 208 0.07 -21.25 -4.58
N LEU A 209 0.15 -20.06 -5.19
CA LEU A 209 0.64 -18.86 -4.51
C LEU A 209 -0.35 -18.37 -3.45
N ALA A 210 -1.65 -18.42 -3.72
CA ALA A 210 -2.68 -18.13 -2.71
C ALA A 210 -2.58 -19.06 -1.51
N TRP A 211 -2.38 -20.36 -1.76
CA TRP A 211 -2.14 -21.35 -0.72
C TRP A 211 -0.86 -21.06 0.08
N LEU A 212 0.23 -20.70 -0.59
CA LEU A 212 1.48 -20.33 0.08
C LEU A 212 1.34 -19.08 0.95
N MET A 213 0.59 -18.06 0.50
CA MET A 213 0.28 -16.89 1.31
C MET A 213 -0.53 -17.28 2.56
N ALA A 214 -1.51 -18.18 2.43
CA ALA A 214 -2.30 -18.69 3.55
C ALA A 214 -1.44 -19.50 4.54
N GLN A 215 -0.52 -20.34 4.05
CA GLN A 215 0.43 -21.06 4.89
C GLN A 215 1.31 -20.12 5.71
N ILE A 216 1.78 -19.01 5.13
CA ILE A 216 2.52 -17.98 5.88
C ILE A 216 1.65 -17.39 6.98
N GLN A 217 0.42 -16.95 6.68
CA GLN A 217 -0.49 -16.36 7.67
C GLN A 217 -0.78 -17.33 8.82
N PHE A 218 -0.98 -18.61 8.51
CA PHE A 218 -1.20 -19.65 9.51
C PHE A 218 0.05 -19.89 10.35
N ALA A 219 1.22 -20.00 9.72
CA ALA A 219 2.49 -20.25 10.40
C ALA A 219 2.83 -19.13 11.40
N ILE A 220 2.72 -17.86 10.97
CA ILE A 220 2.97 -16.72 11.86
C ILE A 220 1.90 -16.63 12.98
N GLY A 221 0.65 -17.01 12.69
CA GLY A 221 -0.46 -16.99 13.65
C GLY A 221 -0.45 -18.16 14.64
N LEU A 222 0.33 -19.22 14.38
CA LEU A 222 0.23 -20.51 15.09
C LEU A 222 0.26 -20.39 16.63
N PRO A 223 1.14 -19.59 17.26
CA PRO A 223 1.17 -19.46 18.72
C PRO A 223 -0.13 -18.90 19.30
N PHE A 224 -0.82 -18.04 18.56
CA PHE A 224 -2.05 -17.39 18.99
C PHE A 224 -3.28 -18.22 18.65
N ILE A 225 -3.27 -18.86 17.49
CA ILE A 225 -4.33 -19.78 17.04
C ILE A 225 -4.45 -20.98 17.98
N THR A 226 -3.32 -21.55 18.40
CA THR A 226 -3.32 -22.69 19.35
C THR A 226 -3.79 -22.30 20.73
N LYS A 227 -3.58 -21.05 21.16
CA LYS A 227 -4.04 -20.56 22.46
C LYS A 227 -5.53 -20.20 22.47
N ASN A 228 -5.98 -19.40 21.50
CA ASN A 228 -7.37 -18.96 21.38
C ASN A 228 -7.70 -18.65 19.91
N PRO A 229 -8.16 -19.64 19.12
CA PRO A 229 -8.35 -19.47 17.68
C PRO A 229 -9.46 -18.47 17.35
N ARG A 230 -10.54 -18.46 18.15
CA ARG A 230 -11.65 -17.50 18.00
C ARG A 230 -11.20 -16.09 18.35
N GLY A 231 -10.45 -15.93 19.44
CA GLY A 231 -9.88 -14.65 19.86
C GLY A 231 -8.92 -14.07 18.84
N TYR A 232 -8.01 -14.89 18.31
CA TYR A 232 -7.09 -14.47 17.24
C TYR A 232 -7.85 -14.04 15.99
N ALA A 233 -8.79 -14.86 15.49
CA ALA A 233 -9.55 -14.51 14.29
C ALA A 233 -10.40 -13.23 14.47
N ALA A 234 -11.01 -13.04 15.64
CA ALA A 234 -11.83 -11.86 15.93
C ALA A 234 -11.01 -10.57 16.05
N ARG A 235 -9.78 -10.64 16.59
CA ARG A 235 -8.93 -9.46 16.82
C ARG A 235 -7.97 -9.15 15.67
N ALA A 236 -7.31 -10.14 15.09
CA ALA A 236 -6.26 -9.93 14.09
C ALA A 236 -6.75 -9.19 12.83
N PHE A 237 -8.01 -9.40 12.44
CA PHE A 237 -8.62 -8.77 11.26
C PHE A 237 -9.85 -7.91 11.61
N GLU A 238 -10.08 -7.61 12.90
CA GLU A 238 -11.25 -6.97 13.54
C GLU A 238 -12.29 -6.30 12.60
N LEU A 239 -13.05 -7.10 11.84
CA LEU A 239 -13.97 -6.62 10.80
C LEU A 239 -15.24 -5.95 11.38
N SER A 240 -15.55 -6.22 12.65
CA SER A 240 -16.68 -5.63 13.35
C SER A 240 -16.38 -4.28 13.98
N ARG A 241 -15.12 -3.82 13.94
CA ARG A 241 -14.73 -2.57 14.61
C ARG A 241 -15.48 -1.39 14.03
N GLN A 242 -16.03 -0.58 14.92
CA GLN A 242 -16.59 0.72 14.60
C GLN A 242 -15.66 1.81 15.13
N PHE A 243 -15.04 2.56 14.23
CA PHE A 243 -14.18 3.67 14.59
C PHE A 243 -14.98 4.83 15.18
N GLN A 244 -14.34 5.66 16.01
CA GLN A 244 -14.99 6.81 16.63
C GLN A 244 -15.11 7.95 15.62
N PHE A 245 -16.26 8.60 15.57
CA PHE A 245 -16.53 9.70 14.61
C PHE A 245 -15.49 10.83 14.70
N LYS A 246 -15.04 11.18 15.91
CA LYS A 246 -14.06 12.27 16.12
C LYS A 246 -12.75 12.10 15.35
N TRP A 247 -12.36 10.86 15.05
CA TRP A 247 -11.11 10.55 14.35
C TRP A 247 -11.27 10.43 12.84
N THR A 248 -12.50 10.32 12.33
CA THR A 248 -12.73 10.16 10.90
C THR A 248 -12.43 11.46 10.14
N VAL A 249 -11.78 11.33 8.99
CA VAL A 249 -11.45 12.46 8.12
C VAL A 249 -12.37 12.52 6.89
N ASN A 250 -12.69 11.37 6.28
CA ASN A 250 -13.33 11.33 4.96
C ASN A 250 -14.84 11.57 4.96
N TRP A 251 -15.56 11.17 6.02
CA TRP A 251 -17.03 11.30 6.10
C TRP A 251 -17.51 12.29 7.17
N ARG A 252 -16.61 13.15 7.65
CA ARG A 252 -16.91 14.08 8.77
C ARG A 252 -18.05 15.06 8.43
N MET A 253 -18.22 15.40 7.16
CA MET A 253 -19.28 16.29 6.67
C MET A 253 -20.70 15.69 6.76
N LEU A 254 -20.84 14.37 6.91
CA LEU A 254 -22.15 13.70 6.97
C LEU A 254 -22.76 13.68 8.38
N GLY A 255 -22.01 14.09 9.40
CA GLY A 255 -22.46 14.04 10.80
C GLY A 255 -22.31 12.67 11.46
N GLU A 256 -22.36 12.65 12.79
CA GLU A 256 -22.12 11.45 13.59
C GLU A 256 -23.22 10.39 13.41
N GLU A 257 -24.49 10.80 13.30
CA GLU A 257 -25.61 9.86 13.15
C GLU A 257 -25.51 9.02 11.86
N VAL A 258 -25.18 9.67 10.74
CA VAL A 258 -25.00 8.98 9.45
C VAL A 258 -23.77 8.09 9.50
N PHE A 259 -22.65 8.61 10.03
CA PHE A 259 -21.42 7.83 10.19
C PHE A 259 -21.64 6.61 11.09
N LEU A 260 -22.39 6.77 12.19
CA LEU A 260 -23.14 5.85 13.05
C LEU A 260 -23.76 4.60 12.41
N SER A 261 -24.40 4.83 11.27
CA SER A 261 -25.46 3.98 10.75
C SER A 261 -24.95 2.67 10.14
N LYS A 262 -25.62 1.58 10.48
CA LYS A 262 -25.41 0.27 9.84
C LYS A 262 -25.77 0.31 8.35
N TYR A 263 -26.82 1.06 7.98
CA TYR A 263 -27.21 1.22 6.59
C TYR A 263 -26.11 1.90 5.79
N PHE A 264 -25.52 2.98 6.33
CA PHE A 264 -24.41 3.67 5.67
C PHE A 264 -23.19 2.74 5.49
N ALA A 265 -22.82 1.98 6.52
CA ALA A 265 -21.72 1.01 6.42
C ALA A 265 -21.97 -0.06 5.35
N LEU A 266 -23.19 -0.62 5.29
CA LEU A 266 -23.56 -1.61 4.28
C LEU A 266 -23.63 -1.01 2.86
N SER A 267 -24.12 0.22 2.72
CA SER A 267 -24.13 0.94 1.44
C SER A 267 -22.71 1.19 0.92
N LEU A 268 -21.78 1.61 1.78
CA LEU A 268 -20.37 1.77 1.43
C LEU A 268 -19.76 0.44 0.97
N LEU A 269 -20.02 -0.67 1.69
CA LEU A 269 -19.54 -1.99 1.31
C LEU A 269 -20.13 -2.45 -0.03
N ALA A 270 -21.43 -2.26 -0.26
CA ALA A 270 -22.08 -2.59 -1.52
C ALA A 270 -21.48 -1.78 -2.69
N CYS A 271 -21.26 -0.49 -2.51
CA CYS A 271 -20.63 0.37 -3.51
C CYS A 271 -19.16 -0.04 -3.77
N HIS A 272 -18.41 -0.40 -2.73
CA HIS A 272 -17.06 -0.92 -2.85
C HIS A 272 -17.00 -2.17 -3.73
N ILE A 273 -17.85 -3.16 -3.45
CA ILE A 273 -17.94 -4.40 -4.23
C ILE A 273 -18.36 -4.10 -5.67
N LEU A 274 -19.37 -3.25 -5.88
CA LEU A 274 -19.84 -2.86 -7.21
C LEU A 274 -18.73 -2.22 -8.04
N VAL A 275 -18.01 -1.24 -7.49
CA VAL A 275 -16.91 -0.56 -8.20
C VAL A 275 -15.76 -1.53 -8.48
N LEU A 276 -15.41 -2.41 -7.54
CA LEU A 276 -14.42 -3.46 -7.79
C LEU A 276 -14.85 -4.38 -8.94
N LEU A 277 -16.10 -4.83 -8.98
CA LEU A 277 -16.62 -5.68 -10.06
C LEU A 277 -16.61 -4.96 -11.41
N ILE A 278 -16.90 -3.66 -11.44
CA ILE A 278 -16.78 -2.82 -12.64
C ILE A 278 -15.33 -2.77 -13.10
N PHE A 279 -14.37 -2.51 -12.20
CA PHE A 279 -12.95 -2.47 -12.56
C PHE A 279 -12.43 -3.83 -13.01
N ILE A 280 -12.78 -4.91 -12.32
CA ILE A 280 -12.43 -6.28 -12.72
C ILE A 280 -12.94 -6.55 -14.14
N SER A 281 -14.23 -6.34 -14.38
CA SER A 281 -14.89 -6.72 -15.63
C SER A 281 -14.52 -5.83 -16.82
N LYS A 282 -14.39 -4.51 -16.61
CA LYS A 282 -14.20 -3.54 -17.70
C LYS A 282 -12.74 -3.13 -17.92
N ARG A 283 -11.86 -3.29 -16.91
CA ARG A 283 -10.47 -2.82 -16.98
C ARG A 283 -9.48 -3.94 -16.76
N TRP A 284 -9.56 -4.67 -15.65
CA TRP A 284 -8.48 -5.57 -15.26
C TRP A 284 -8.45 -6.85 -16.08
N ILE A 285 -9.58 -7.51 -16.36
CA ILE A 285 -9.60 -8.74 -17.17
C ILE A 285 -9.65 -8.48 -18.69
N GLN A 286 -9.66 -7.21 -19.12
CA GLN A 286 -9.71 -6.84 -20.54
C GLN A 286 -8.65 -7.54 -21.42
N PRO A 287 -7.40 -7.78 -20.94
CA PRO A 287 -6.40 -8.53 -21.70
C PRO A 287 -6.80 -9.97 -22.08
N THR A 288 -7.80 -10.55 -21.40
CA THR A 288 -8.31 -11.88 -21.74
C THR A 288 -9.15 -11.90 -23.01
N GLY A 289 -9.67 -10.75 -23.44
CA GLY A 289 -10.65 -10.66 -24.53
C GLY A 289 -12.00 -11.33 -24.23
N ARG A 290 -12.26 -11.74 -22.98
CA ARG A 290 -13.47 -12.44 -22.55
C ARG A 290 -14.19 -11.67 -21.46
N SER A 291 -15.51 -11.81 -21.40
CA SER A 291 -16.29 -11.24 -20.31
C SER A 291 -16.07 -12.04 -19.03
N LEU A 292 -16.35 -11.44 -17.87
CA LEU A 292 -16.28 -12.15 -16.59
C LEU A 292 -17.25 -13.35 -16.59
N TYR A 293 -18.41 -13.22 -17.24
CA TYR A 293 -19.42 -14.27 -17.38
C TYR A 293 -18.84 -15.52 -18.08
N ASP A 294 -18.04 -15.34 -19.12
CA ASP A 294 -17.43 -16.45 -19.86
C ASP A 294 -16.36 -17.21 -19.03
N LEU A 295 -15.74 -16.52 -18.08
CA LEU A 295 -14.70 -17.09 -17.22
C LEU A 295 -15.26 -17.85 -16.01
N ILE A 296 -16.44 -17.45 -15.50
CA ILE A 296 -17.06 -18.03 -14.30
C ILE A 296 -17.22 -19.56 -14.39
N PRO A 297 -17.75 -20.16 -15.47
CA PRO A 297 -17.91 -21.61 -15.57
C PRO A 297 -16.57 -22.37 -15.43
N SER A 298 -15.48 -21.79 -15.93
CA SER A 298 -14.15 -22.40 -15.84
C SER A 298 -13.62 -22.37 -14.40
N PHE A 299 -13.83 -21.25 -13.69
CA PHE A 299 -13.45 -21.12 -12.29
C PHE A 299 -14.24 -22.07 -11.38
N LEU A 300 -15.56 -22.18 -11.58
CA LEU A 300 -16.42 -23.10 -10.82
C LEU A 300 -16.01 -24.57 -11.02
N ARG A 301 -15.51 -24.91 -12.22
CA ARG A 301 -15.02 -26.25 -12.56
C ARG A 301 -13.54 -26.47 -12.23
N LEU A 302 -12.85 -25.46 -11.68
CA LEU A 302 -11.40 -25.46 -11.45
C LEU A 302 -10.57 -25.85 -12.69
N LYS A 303 -11.04 -25.43 -13.88
CA LYS A 303 -10.35 -25.65 -15.15
C LYS A 303 -9.72 -24.35 -15.64
N SER A 304 -8.58 -24.46 -16.32
CA SER A 304 -7.98 -23.30 -16.98
C SER A 304 -8.93 -22.81 -18.08
N PRO A 305 -9.35 -21.53 -18.07
CA PRO A 305 -10.19 -20.98 -19.14
C PRO A 305 -9.40 -20.79 -20.45
N PHE A 306 -8.07 -20.82 -20.39
CA PHE A 306 -7.18 -20.51 -21.52
C PHE A 306 -6.32 -21.71 -21.89
N THR A 307 -6.05 -21.82 -23.19
CA THR A 307 -4.97 -22.65 -23.74
C THR A 307 -3.61 -22.10 -23.33
N MET A 308 -2.54 -22.89 -23.47
CA MET A 308 -1.18 -22.45 -23.14
C MET A 308 -0.75 -21.22 -23.95
N GLN A 309 -1.10 -21.17 -25.24
CA GLN A 309 -0.77 -20.05 -26.12
C GLN A 309 -1.51 -18.77 -25.74
N GLU A 310 -2.81 -18.86 -25.45
CA GLU A 310 -3.60 -17.73 -24.94
C GLU A 310 -3.04 -17.23 -23.61
N GLN A 311 -2.72 -18.12 -22.67
CA GLN A 311 -2.16 -17.75 -21.38
C GLN A 311 -0.84 -16.99 -21.52
N LEU A 312 0.07 -17.44 -22.41
CA LEU A 312 1.33 -16.75 -22.68
C LEU A 312 1.09 -15.34 -23.23
N ARG A 313 0.17 -15.21 -24.20
CA ARG A 313 -0.22 -13.91 -24.77
C ARG A 313 -0.79 -12.98 -23.71
N ILE A 314 -1.75 -13.43 -22.91
CA ILE A 314 -2.37 -12.66 -21.81
C ILE A 314 -1.30 -12.21 -20.81
N SER A 315 -0.40 -13.11 -20.46
CA SER A 315 0.69 -12.85 -19.52
C SER A 315 1.60 -11.69 -19.98
N HIS A 316 1.80 -11.48 -21.29
CA HIS A 316 2.57 -10.34 -21.81
C HIS A 316 1.90 -8.98 -21.57
N TYR A 317 0.58 -8.92 -21.44
CA TYR A 317 -0.16 -7.70 -21.10
C TYR A 317 -0.02 -7.30 -19.63
N VAL A 318 0.46 -8.20 -18.76
CA VAL A 318 0.78 -7.89 -17.37
C VAL A 318 2.13 -7.16 -17.32
N THR A 319 2.12 -5.91 -17.76
CA THR A 319 3.26 -4.99 -17.78
C THR A 319 3.50 -4.36 -16.40
N PRO A 320 4.65 -3.70 -16.16
CA PRO A 320 4.88 -2.97 -14.92
C PRO A 320 3.82 -1.91 -14.61
N GLU A 321 3.36 -1.21 -15.65
CA GLU A 321 2.29 -0.22 -15.56
C GLU A 321 0.96 -0.88 -15.17
N TYR A 322 0.61 -2.00 -15.82
CA TYR A 322 -0.60 -2.74 -15.52
C TYR A 322 -0.61 -3.21 -14.05
N ALA A 323 0.48 -3.80 -13.57
CA ALA A 323 0.58 -4.30 -12.19
C ALA A 323 0.39 -3.16 -11.16
N MET A 324 1.11 -2.05 -11.36
CA MET A 324 1.05 -0.89 -10.47
C MET A 324 -0.33 -0.22 -10.50
N THR A 325 -0.90 0.04 -11.69
CA THR A 325 -2.25 0.63 -11.83
C THR A 325 -3.31 -0.24 -11.20
N THR A 326 -3.28 -1.54 -11.44
CA THR A 326 -4.29 -2.47 -10.92
C THR A 326 -4.26 -2.53 -9.39
N MET A 327 -3.08 -2.60 -8.78
CA MET A 327 -2.94 -2.60 -7.32
C MET A 327 -3.31 -1.24 -6.69
N LEU A 328 -2.83 -0.13 -7.25
CA LEU A 328 -3.10 1.20 -6.68
C LEU A 328 -4.57 1.62 -6.86
N THR A 329 -5.22 1.25 -7.97
CA THR A 329 -6.67 1.48 -8.14
C THR A 329 -7.49 0.65 -7.17
N ALA A 330 -7.14 -0.61 -6.92
CA ALA A 330 -7.81 -1.42 -5.89
C ALA A 330 -7.70 -0.79 -4.49
N ASN A 331 -6.49 -0.33 -4.13
CA ASN A 331 -6.26 0.38 -2.88
C ASN A 331 -7.13 1.65 -2.78
N LEU A 332 -7.14 2.48 -3.83
CA LEU A 332 -7.93 3.70 -3.88
C LEU A 332 -9.43 3.43 -3.76
N ILE A 333 -9.96 2.42 -4.46
CA ILE A 333 -11.37 2.01 -4.36
C ILE A 333 -11.68 1.58 -2.91
N GLY A 334 -10.77 0.85 -2.28
CA GLY A 334 -10.88 0.49 -0.87
C GLY A 334 -10.98 1.69 0.07
N LEU A 335 -10.06 2.65 -0.09
CA LEU A 335 -10.02 3.86 0.74
C LEU A 335 -11.22 4.78 0.48
N LEU A 336 -11.68 4.90 -0.76
CA LEU A 336 -12.83 5.71 -1.14
C LEU A 336 -14.09 5.27 -0.40
N PHE A 337 -14.30 3.97 -0.26
CA PHE A 337 -15.47 3.39 0.41
C PHE A 337 -15.21 2.97 1.86
N ALA A 338 -14.04 3.29 2.42
CA ALA A 338 -13.78 3.02 3.82
C ALA A 338 -14.70 3.88 4.69
N ARG A 339 -15.41 3.26 5.65
CA ARG A 339 -16.28 3.97 6.59
C ARG A 339 -15.51 4.99 7.43
N SER A 340 -14.24 4.75 7.73
CA SER A 340 -13.41 5.72 8.44
C SER A 340 -11.99 5.69 7.94
N LEU A 341 -11.44 6.86 7.68
CA LEU A 341 -10.03 7.08 7.40
C LEU A 341 -9.42 7.99 8.47
N HIS A 342 -8.29 7.56 9.01
CA HIS A 342 -7.40 8.38 9.85
C HIS A 342 -6.27 8.97 9.02
N TYR A 343 -5.56 9.96 9.56
CA TYR A 343 -4.42 10.61 8.91
C TYR A 343 -3.31 9.64 8.46
N GLN A 344 -3.18 8.48 9.12
CA GLN A 344 -2.24 7.42 8.74
C GLN A 344 -2.43 6.92 7.30
N PHE A 345 -3.67 6.94 6.79
CA PHE A 345 -3.97 6.49 5.43
C PHE A 345 -3.41 7.41 4.34
N TYR A 346 -2.96 8.63 4.69
CA TYR A 346 -2.21 9.47 3.77
C TYR A 346 -0.96 8.77 3.24
N ALA A 347 -0.32 7.91 4.05
CA ALA A 347 0.82 7.08 3.64
C ALA A 347 0.53 6.20 2.41
N TYR A 348 -0.71 5.76 2.23
CA TYR A 348 -1.13 4.94 1.10
C TYR A 348 -1.48 5.78 -0.14
N LEU A 349 -1.86 7.05 0.04
CA LEU A 349 -2.34 7.93 -1.03
C LEU A 349 -1.24 8.85 -1.57
N ALA A 350 -0.34 9.35 -0.73
CA ALA A 350 0.62 10.39 -1.08
C ALA A 350 1.43 10.09 -2.36
N TRP A 351 1.87 8.84 -2.51
CA TRP A 351 2.61 8.36 -3.67
C TRP A 351 1.75 7.61 -4.70
N ALA A 352 0.50 7.27 -4.37
CA ALA A 352 -0.41 6.63 -5.31
C ALA A 352 -1.13 7.65 -6.18
N THR A 353 -1.63 8.73 -5.57
CA THR A 353 -2.40 9.80 -6.23
C THR A 353 -1.72 10.38 -7.46
N PRO A 354 -0.43 10.75 -7.44
CA PRO A 354 0.21 11.37 -8.60
C PRO A 354 0.28 10.45 -9.81
N TYR A 355 0.64 9.18 -9.55
CA TYR A 355 0.65 8.15 -10.57
C TYR A 355 -0.75 7.94 -11.14
N LEU A 356 -1.76 7.79 -10.28
CA LEU A 356 -3.13 7.54 -10.70
C LEU A 356 -3.72 8.73 -11.48
N LEU A 357 -3.41 9.98 -11.10
CA LEU A 357 -3.77 11.16 -11.85
C LEU A 357 -3.08 11.20 -13.22
N TRP A 358 -1.78 10.92 -13.27
CA TRP A 358 -1.05 10.82 -14.55
C TRP A 358 -1.65 9.74 -15.47
N ARG A 359 -2.07 8.60 -14.90
CA ARG A 359 -2.76 7.53 -15.63
C ARG A 359 -4.16 7.88 -16.09
N ALA A 360 -4.88 8.71 -15.34
CA ALA A 360 -6.25 9.11 -15.67
C ALA A 360 -6.31 10.24 -16.72
N THR A 361 -5.22 10.99 -16.89
CA THR A 361 -5.20 12.23 -17.67
C THR A 361 -4.55 12.10 -19.06
N GLU A 362 -4.11 10.91 -19.49
CA GLU A 362 -3.42 10.64 -20.78
C GLU A 362 -2.63 11.85 -21.32
N ASP A 363 -1.40 12.03 -20.83
CA ASP A 363 -0.42 13.03 -21.29
C ASP A 363 -0.85 14.51 -21.13
N PRO A 364 -0.48 15.18 -20.02
CA PRO A 364 -0.76 16.61 -19.79
C PRO A 364 -0.18 17.56 -20.86
N LEU A 365 0.56 17.05 -21.85
CA LEU A 365 1.33 17.83 -22.81
C LEU A 365 0.99 17.53 -24.29
N ASN A 366 0.02 16.65 -24.58
CA ASN A 366 -0.38 16.31 -25.96
C ASN A 366 -1.77 16.82 -26.38
N HIS A 367 -2.37 17.73 -25.62
CA HIS A 367 -3.42 18.57 -26.19
C HIS A 367 -2.77 19.72 -27.00
N PRO A 368 -2.98 19.82 -28.32
CA PRO A 368 -2.81 21.09 -28.99
C PRO A 368 -3.84 22.05 -28.40
N LEU A 369 -3.36 23.15 -27.84
CA LEU A 369 -4.19 24.33 -27.54
C LEU A 369 -4.79 24.88 -28.84
#